data_AF-A0A9P6CLG5-F1
#
_entry.id   AF-A0A9P6CLG5-F1
#
_cell.length_a   1.000
_cell.length_b   1.000
_cell.length_c   1.000
_cell.angle_alpha   90.00
_cell.angle_beta   90.00
_cell.angle_gamma   90.00
#
_symmetry.space_group_name_H-M   'P 1'
#
loop_
_entity.id
_entity.type
_entity.pdbx_description
1 polymer ?
#
loop_
_entity_poly.entity_id
_entity_poly.type
_entity_poly.pdbx_seq_one_letter_code
_entity_poly.pdbx_strand_id
1 'polypeptide(L)'
;MGGAASKTSRKLPKRVETPKWAGVRTPGPSDRPTQPHERGASEVKTEAIERDAHDPQFMANLTKLGAVKVDHHMQSARMPVPSEMHKLFKSRAQSEYEASAPTPTRNRLHAVTLSDLLDERKSAKTRGDLQRLSDRHVIDFTKLESLSRYVSSPSVQGGTAVRTVGPDGEESLLMTAIWAEPRIQDAKSI
;
A
#
# COMPACT_ATOMS: atom_id res chain seq x y z
N MET A 1 54.58 -7.09 35.20
CA MET A 1 53.24 -6.59 34.81
C MET A 1 53.24 -6.54 33.27
N GLY A 2 52.52 -7.33 32.48
CA GLY A 2 51.25 -8.03 32.65
C GLY A 2 50.27 -7.48 31.62
N GLY A 3 50.12 -8.13 30.46
CA GLY A 3 49.17 -7.70 29.43
C GLY A 3 49.40 -8.25 28.02
N ALA A 4 49.45 -9.57 27.87
CA ALA A 4 49.42 -10.23 26.56
C ALA A 4 48.00 -10.11 25.97
N ALA A 5 47.78 -9.22 25.00
CA ALA A 5 46.53 -9.12 24.28
C ALA A 5 46.52 -10.12 23.10
N SER A 6 45.98 -11.31 23.35
CA SER A 6 45.67 -12.33 22.34
C SER A 6 44.67 -11.76 21.31
N LYS A 7 45.15 -11.34 20.14
CA LYS A 7 44.28 -11.00 19.00
C LYS A 7 43.94 -12.27 18.24
N THR A 8 42.82 -12.90 18.61
CA THR A 8 42.21 -14.01 17.89
C THR A 8 41.87 -13.57 16.46
N SER A 9 42.54 -14.11 15.45
CA SER A 9 42.16 -13.91 14.06
C SER A 9 40.84 -14.64 13.80
N ARG A 10 39.75 -13.89 13.65
CA ARG A 10 38.45 -14.45 13.29
C ARG A 10 38.55 -14.99 11.87
N LYS A 11 38.63 -16.32 11.73
CA LYS A 11 38.42 -16.98 10.43
C LYS A 11 36.95 -16.83 10.06
N LEU A 12 36.67 -16.16 8.95
CA LEU A 12 35.33 -16.19 8.35
C LEU A 12 34.99 -17.64 7.97
N PRO A 13 33.73 -18.07 8.12
CA PRO A 13 33.31 -19.38 7.65
C PRO A 13 33.60 -19.50 6.14
N LYS A 14 34.37 -20.51 5.76
CA LYS A 14 34.55 -20.88 4.35
C LYS A 14 33.16 -21.23 3.80
N ARG A 15 32.84 -20.58 2.67
CA ARG A 15 31.63 -20.75 1.85
C ARG A 15 31.14 -22.20 1.90
N VAL A 16 30.06 -22.44 2.64
CA VAL A 16 29.23 -23.64 2.44
C VAL A 16 28.84 -23.63 0.97
N GLU A 17 29.05 -24.74 0.28
CA GLU A 17 28.69 -24.89 -1.12
C GLU A 17 27.27 -24.38 -1.32
N THR A 18 27.14 -23.32 -2.11
CA THR A 18 25.84 -22.81 -2.50
C THR A 18 25.11 -23.96 -3.21
N PRO A 19 23.91 -24.37 -2.78
CA PRO A 19 23.15 -25.39 -3.49
C PRO A 19 23.02 -24.96 -4.94
N LYS A 20 23.15 -25.90 -5.88
CA LYS A 20 23.17 -25.64 -7.35
C LYS A 20 21.99 -24.81 -7.88
N TRP A 21 20.95 -24.63 -7.08
CA TRP A 21 19.79 -23.78 -7.38
C TRP A 21 19.99 -22.29 -7.07
N ALA A 22 20.91 -21.95 -6.15
CA ALA A 22 21.16 -20.57 -5.74
C ALA A 22 22.10 -19.86 -6.74
N GLY A 23 21.57 -19.53 -7.92
CA GLY A 23 22.36 -18.85 -8.95
C GLY A 23 21.71 -18.61 -10.31
N VAL A 24 20.40 -18.81 -10.49
CA VAL A 24 19.75 -18.40 -11.76
C VAL A 24 19.57 -16.88 -11.73
N ARG A 25 20.64 -16.16 -12.08
CA ARG A 25 20.55 -14.75 -12.48
C ARG A 25 20.09 -14.68 -13.93
N THR A 26 19.31 -13.66 -14.24
CA THR A 26 18.97 -13.25 -15.60
C THR A 26 20.27 -13.05 -16.39
N PRO A 27 20.47 -13.72 -17.55
CA PRO A 27 21.67 -13.54 -18.34
C PRO A 27 21.77 -12.10 -18.85
N GLY A 28 22.97 -11.54 -18.81
CA GLY A 28 23.25 -10.22 -19.37
C GLY A 28 23.35 -10.27 -20.89
N PRO A 29 23.25 -9.13 -21.58
CA PRO A 29 23.19 -9.05 -23.05
C PRO A 29 24.46 -9.52 -23.80
N SER A 30 25.50 -9.97 -23.09
CA SER A 30 26.76 -10.45 -23.66
C SER A 30 27.08 -11.93 -23.38
N ASP A 31 26.18 -12.68 -22.74
CA ASP A 31 26.39 -14.12 -22.54
C ASP A 31 26.04 -14.90 -23.82
N ARG A 32 26.99 -15.71 -24.31
CA ARG A 32 26.76 -16.63 -25.44
C ARG A 32 25.67 -17.65 -25.06
N PRO A 33 24.68 -17.92 -25.92
CA PRO A 33 23.66 -18.92 -25.64
C PRO A 33 24.35 -20.28 -25.55
N THR A 34 24.49 -20.79 -24.33
CA THR A 34 24.71 -22.22 -24.13
C THR A 34 23.48 -22.90 -24.70
N GLN A 35 23.69 -23.87 -25.60
CA GLN A 35 22.63 -24.64 -26.25
C GLN A 35 21.50 -24.93 -25.27
N PRO A 36 20.23 -24.71 -25.65
CA PRO A 36 19.13 -25.11 -24.82
C PRO A 36 19.19 -26.63 -24.70
N HIS A 37 19.76 -27.13 -23.60
CA HIS A 37 19.28 -28.38 -23.05
C HIS A 37 17.78 -28.19 -22.89
N GLU A 38 17.03 -28.95 -23.67
CA GLU A 38 15.58 -28.91 -23.73
C GLU A 38 15.04 -28.88 -22.31
N ARG A 39 14.61 -27.68 -21.87
CA ARG A 39 13.91 -27.54 -20.61
C ARG A 39 12.55 -28.19 -20.86
N GLY A 40 12.42 -29.47 -20.50
CA GLY A 40 11.20 -30.25 -20.66
C GLY A 40 10.00 -29.72 -19.85
N ALA A 41 10.15 -28.61 -19.14
CA ALA A 41 9.09 -27.91 -18.46
C ALA A 41 8.80 -26.59 -19.20
N SER A 42 7.63 -26.51 -19.82
CA SER A 42 7.04 -25.29 -20.36
C SER A 42 5.66 -25.06 -19.74
N GLU A 43 5.23 -23.80 -19.62
CA GLU A 43 3.89 -23.47 -19.11
C GLU A 43 2.77 -23.81 -20.09
N VAL A 44 3.11 -24.06 -21.36
CA VAL A 44 2.16 -24.34 -22.44
C VAL A 44 2.31 -25.79 -22.88
N LYS A 45 1.20 -26.50 -23.01
CA LYS A 45 1.15 -27.91 -23.40
C LYS A 45 1.84 -28.11 -24.77
N THR A 46 3.07 -28.60 -24.72
CA THR A 46 3.93 -28.81 -25.89
C THR A 46 3.89 -30.28 -26.28
N GLU A 47 4.11 -30.62 -27.56
CA GLU A 47 4.04 -31.99 -28.08
C GLU A 47 4.97 -32.98 -27.33
N ALA A 48 6.13 -32.51 -26.88
CA ALA A 48 7.04 -33.30 -26.04
C ALA A 48 6.42 -33.65 -24.66
N ILE A 49 5.66 -32.73 -24.06
CA ILE A 49 4.91 -32.94 -22.81
C ILE A 49 3.76 -33.91 -23.05
N GLU A 50 3.09 -33.84 -24.19
CA GLU A 50 2.02 -34.79 -24.53
C GLU A 50 2.55 -36.21 -24.68
N ARG A 51 3.70 -36.40 -25.32
CA ARG A 51 4.33 -37.72 -25.44
C ARG A 51 4.81 -38.27 -24.10
N ASP A 52 5.40 -37.44 -23.24
CA ASP A 52 5.83 -37.81 -21.89
C ASP A 52 4.64 -38.15 -20.97
N ALA A 53 3.53 -37.41 -21.09
CA ALA A 53 2.29 -37.70 -20.37
C ALA A 53 1.64 -39.05 -20.76
N HIS A 54 2.01 -39.61 -21.92
CA HIS A 54 1.56 -40.92 -22.38
C HIS A 54 2.56 -42.04 -22.06
N ASP A 55 3.54 -41.81 -21.17
CA ASP A 55 4.50 -42.85 -20.77
C ASP A 55 3.77 -44.06 -20.13
N PRO A 56 3.80 -45.24 -20.77
CA PRO A 56 3.15 -46.44 -20.24
C PRO A 56 3.77 -46.91 -18.92
N GLN A 57 5.05 -46.62 -18.68
CA GLN A 57 5.73 -46.98 -17.44
C GLN A 57 5.28 -46.09 -16.28
N PHE A 58 5.09 -44.80 -16.55
CA PHE A 58 4.48 -43.85 -15.61
C PHE A 58 3.02 -44.22 -15.27
N MET A 59 2.20 -44.56 -16.28
CA MET A 59 0.81 -45.00 -16.09
C MET A 59 0.71 -46.32 -15.28
N ALA A 60 1.63 -47.26 -15.51
CA ALA A 60 1.72 -48.49 -14.71
C ALA A 60 2.11 -48.22 -13.25
N ASN A 61 2.89 -47.18 -12.97
CA ASN A 61 3.26 -46.79 -11.62
C ASN A 61 2.12 -46.04 -10.91
N LEU A 62 1.39 -45.15 -11.60
CA LEU A 62 0.21 -44.48 -11.05
C LEU A 62 -0.90 -45.47 -10.68
N THR A 63 -1.15 -46.47 -11.53
CA THR A 63 -2.13 -47.53 -11.25
C THR A 63 -1.72 -48.38 -10.05
N LYS A 64 -0.42 -48.67 -9.86
CA LYS A 64 0.10 -49.36 -8.68
C LYS A 64 -0.01 -48.54 -7.39
N LEU A 65 0.22 -47.23 -7.46
CA LEU A 65 0.15 -46.34 -6.30
C LEU A 65 -1.30 -46.07 -5.87
N GLY A 66 -2.25 -46.16 -6.80
CA GLY A 66 -3.67 -45.92 -6.54
C GLY A 66 -3.96 -44.45 -6.23
N ALA A 67 -5.24 -44.10 -6.11
CA ALA A 67 -5.62 -42.75 -5.71
C ALA A 67 -5.12 -42.47 -4.28
N VAL A 68 -4.27 -41.46 -4.13
CA VAL A 68 -3.81 -41.00 -2.81
C VAL A 68 -5.02 -40.47 -2.05
N LYS A 69 -5.43 -41.20 -1.01
CA LYS A 69 -6.43 -40.73 -0.05
C LYS A 69 -5.75 -39.70 0.84
N VAL A 70 -5.78 -38.44 0.42
CA VAL A 70 -5.41 -37.33 1.30
C VAL A 70 -6.53 -37.21 2.32
N ASP A 71 -6.23 -37.48 3.57
CA ASP A 71 -7.22 -37.44 4.61
C ASP A 71 -7.55 -35.97 4.94
N HIS A 72 -8.69 -35.50 4.45
CA HIS A 72 -9.10 -34.08 4.45
C HIS A 72 -9.57 -33.60 5.84
N HIS A 73 -9.09 -34.18 6.93
CA HIS A 73 -9.34 -33.67 8.29
C HIS A 73 -8.51 -32.45 8.67
N MET A 74 -7.72 -31.91 7.74
CA MET A 74 -7.33 -30.51 7.85
C MET A 74 -8.58 -29.67 7.62
N GLN A 75 -9.31 -29.39 8.70
CA GLN A 75 -10.15 -28.23 8.78
C GLN A 75 -9.26 -27.07 8.35
N SER A 76 -9.41 -26.62 7.09
CA SER A 76 -8.95 -25.29 6.73
C SER A 76 -9.46 -24.42 7.86
N ALA A 77 -8.55 -23.79 8.61
CA ALA A 77 -8.92 -22.90 9.67
C ALA A 77 -9.63 -21.74 8.98
N ARG A 78 -10.91 -21.93 8.67
CA ARG A 78 -11.89 -20.89 8.41
C ARG A 78 -11.94 -20.18 9.74
N MET A 79 -11.00 -19.26 9.92
CA MET A 79 -10.98 -18.35 11.04
C MET A 79 -12.38 -17.75 11.08
N PRO A 80 -13.19 -18.03 12.12
CA PRO A 80 -14.61 -17.68 12.14
C PRO A 80 -14.85 -16.17 12.29
N VAL A 81 -13.80 -15.37 12.13
CA VAL A 81 -13.81 -13.92 12.25
C VAL A 81 -13.11 -13.37 11.01
N PRO A 82 -13.71 -12.45 10.24
CA PRO A 82 -12.95 -11.70 9.27
C PRO A 82 -11.86 -10.97 10.05
N SER A 83 -10.63 -11.46 9.93
CA SER A 83 -9.47 -10.84 10.57
C SER A 83 -9.45 -9.35 10.20
N GLU A 84 -9.02 -8.48 11.11
CA GLU A 84 -8.85 -7.06 10.83
C GLU A 84 -8.07 -6.83 9.51
N MET A 85 -7.17 -7.73 9.17
CA MET A 85 -6.48 -7.77 7.87
C MET A 85 -7.44 -7.87 6.68
N HIS A 86 -8.44 -8.75 6.69
CA HIS A 86 -9.44 -8.83 5.62
C HIS A 86 -10.26 -7.54 5.49
N LYS A 87 -10.56 -6.87 6.62
CA LYS A 87 -11.23 -5.56 6.58
C LYS A 87 -10.32 -4.50 5.95
N LEU A 88 -9.04 -4.47 6.31
CA LEU A 88 -8.06 -3.56 5.72
C LEU A 88 -7.89 -3.79 4.21
N PHE A 89 -7.80 -5.05 3.77
CA PHE A 89 -7.72 -5.38 2.35
C PHE A 89 -8.97 -4.94 1.59
N LYS A 90 -10.17 -5.22 2.12
CA LYS A 90 -11.43 -4.76 1.52
C LYS A 90 -11.53 -3.25 1.48
N SER A 91 -11.15 -2.57 2.56
CA SER A 91 -11.13 -1.11 2.64
C SER A 91 -10.20 -0.51 1.60
N ARG A 92 -8.98 -1.06 1.43
CA ARG A 92 -8.04 -0.58 0.42
C ARG A 92 -8.59 -0.78 -0.99
N ALA A 93 -9.06 -1.98 -1.32
CA ALA A 93 -9.62 -2.26 -2.64
C ALA A 93 -10.82 -1.35 -2.96
N GLN A 94 -11.65 -1.06 -1.96
CA GLN A 94 -12.77 -0.12 -2.10
C GLN A 94 -12.30 1.32 -2.32
N SER A 95 -11.30 1.78 -1.57
CA SER A 95 -10.71 3.11 -1.76
C SER A 95 -10.05 3.28 -3.13
N GLU A 96 -9.38 2.25 -3.65
CA GLU A 96 -8.80 2.27 -5.00
C GLU A 96 -9.87 2.34 -6.09
N TYR A 97 -10.96 1.59 -5.93
CA TYR A 97 -12.10 1.67 -6.83
C TYR A 97 -12.78 3.05 -6.80
N GLU A 98 -12.96 3.63 -5.62
CA GLU A 98 -13.56 4.97 -5.49
C GLU A 98 -12.66 6.07 -6.03
N ALA A 99 -11.34 5.95 -5.85
CA ALA A 99 -10.37 6.90 -6.41
C ALA A 99 -10.31 6.86 -7.95
N SER A 100 -10.64 5.73 -8.55
CA SER A 100 -10.72 5.57 -10.01
C SER A 100 -12.11 5.86 -10.58
N ALA A 101 -13.12 6.08 -9.72
CA ALA A 101 -14.47 6.35 -10.16
C ALA A 101 -14.57 7.77 -10.78
N PRO A 102 -15.17 7.91 -11.97
CA PRO A 102 -15.30 9.21 -12.64
C PRO A 102 -16.31 10.15 -11.97
N THR A 103 -17.11 9.65 -11.04
CA THR A 103 -18.18 10.40 -10.36
C THR A 103 -17.91 10.43 -8.86
N PRO A 104 -17.97 11.61 -8.21
CA PRO A 104 -17.79 11.71 -6.77
C PRO A 104 -18.91 10.95 -6.06
N THR A 105 -18.53 10.06 -5.16
CA THR A 105 -19.50 9.34 -4.32
C THR A 105 -19.94 10.24 -3.17
N ARG A 106 -21.26 10.39 -2.98
CA ARG A 106 -21.81 11.30 -1.95
C ARG A 106 -21.27 10.94 -0.57
N ASN A 107 -20.81 11.95 0.18
CA ASN A 107 -20.17 11.81 1.50
C ASN A 107 -18.87 11.00 1.54
N ARG A 108 -18.20 10.79 0.41
CA ARG A 108 -16.90 10.11 0.35
C ARG A 108 -15.94 11.02 -0.40
N LEU A 109 -15.06 11.64 0.36
CA LEU A 109 -14.09 12.61 -0.13
C LEU A 109 -12.68 12.05 0.03
N HIS A 110 -11.85 12.26 -0.98
CA HIS A 110 -10.42 12.05 -0.84
C HIS A 110 -9.84 13.03 0.17
N ALA A 111 -8.74 12.64 0.82
CA ALA A 111 -8.11 13.46 1.87
C ALA A 111 -7.74 14.87 1.38
N VAL A 112 -7.31 14.99 0.11
CA VAL A 112 -6.98 16.28 -0.52
C VAL A 112 -8.22 17.16 -0.69
N THR A 113 -9.30 16.60 -1.25
CA THR A 113 -10.57 17.34 -1.40
C THR A 113 -11.16 17.72 -0.05
N LEU A 114 -11.00 16.86 0.97
CA LEU A 114 -11.42 17.17 2.33
C LEU A 114 -10.60 18.33 2.93
N SER A 115 -9.27 18.36 2.71
CA SER A 115 -8.46 19.49 3.18
C SER A 115 -8.85 20.80 2.51
N ASP A 116 -9.10 20.77 1.20
CA ASP A 116 -9.54 21.95 0.44
C ASP A 116 -10.91 22.44 0.93
N LEU A 117 -11.86 21.52 1.13
CA LEU A 117 -13.17 21.81 1.68
C LEU A 117 -13.08 22.46 3.07
N LEU A 118 -12.23 21.94 3.95
CA LEU A 118 -12.03 22.47 5.30
C LEU A 118 -11.34 23.84 5.28
N ASP A 119 -10.47 24.10 4.32
CA ASP A 119 -9.87 25.41 4.09
C ASP A 119 -10.90 26.41 3.56
N GLU A 120 -11.68 26.05 2.55
CA GLU A 120 -12.77 26.88 2.03
C GLU A 120 -13.78 27.21 3.15
N ARG A 121 -14.08 26.25 4.02
CA ARG A 121 -14.99 26.43 5.17
C ARG A 121 -14.54 27.57 6.07
N LYS A 122 -13.24 27.80 6.26
CA LYS A 122 -12.73 28.90 7.12
C LYS A 122 -13.15 30.28 6.62
N SER A 123 -13.42 30.41 5.32
CA SER A 123 -13.89 31.65 4.71
C SER A 123 -15.41 31.85 4.80
N ALA A 124 -16.17 30.79 5.16
CA ALA A 124 -17.62 30.84 5.26
C ALA A 124 -18.06 31.66 6.48
N LYS A 125 -19.04 32.55 6.28
CA LYS A 125 -19.56 33.45 7.33
C LYS A 125 -21.00 33.13 7.72
N THR A 126 -21.77 32.58 6.80
CA THR A 126 -23.19 32.28 7.00
C THR A 126 -23.47 30.79 6.84
N ARG A 127 -24.59 30.34 7.42
CA ARG A 127 -25.07 28.97 7.23
C ARG A 127 -25.39 28.66 5.75
N GLY A 128 -25.84 29.66 5.00
CA GLY A 128 -26.08 29.52 3.55
C GLY A 128 -24.80 29.25 2.76
N ASP A 129 -23.67 29.85 3.17
CA ASP A 129 -22.37 29.59 2.54
C ASP A 129 -21.93 28.14 2.75
N LEU A 130 -22.15 27.61 3.97
CA LEU A 130 -21.86 26.20 4.28
C LEU A 130 -22.72 25.23 3.48
N GLN A 131 -24.00 25.56 3.25
CA GLN A 131 -24.88 24.74 2.44
C GLN A 131 -24.39 24.69 0.98
N ARG A 132 -24.04 25.83 0.39
CA ARG A 132 -23.47 25.90 -0.96
C ARG A 132 -22.16 25.12 -1.08
N LEU A 133 -21.32 25.18 -0.04
CA LEU A 133 -20.06 24.45 0.03
C LEU A 133 -20.33 22.93 0.14
N SER A 134 -21.35 22.53 0.90
CA SER A 134 -21.77 21.14 1.00
C SER A 134 -22.29 20.58 -0.34
N ASP A 135 -23.06 21.38 -1.08
CA ASP A 135 -23.59 20.99 -2.39
C ASP A 135 -22.47 20.85 -3.44
N ARG A 136 -21.51 21.79 -3.46
CA ARG A 136 -20.36 21.76 -4.38
C ARG A 136 -19.51 20.50 -4.21
N HIS A 137 -19.26 20.11 -2.96
CA HIS A 137 -18.43 18.95 -2.63
C HIS A 137 -19.24 17.66 -2.45
N VAL A 138 -20.53 17.65 -2.78
CA VAL A 138 -21.41 16.46 -2.72
C VAL A 138 -21.39 15.79 -1.34
N ILE A 139 -21.43 16.60 -0.27
CA ILE A 139 -21.51 16.16 1.12
C ILE A 139 -22.80 16.66 1.77
N ASP A 140 -23.37 15.88 2.66
CA ASP A 140 -24.53 16.29 3.43
C ASP A 140 -24.14 17.39 4.43
N PHE A 141 -24.93 18.46 4.47
CA PHE A 141 -24.75 19.57 5.40
C PHE A 141 -24.57 19.11 6.87
N THR A 142 -25.39 18.17 7.32
CA THR A 142 -25.33 17.63 8.68
C THR A 142 -24.02 16.88 8.97
N LYS A 143 -23.47 16.19 7.97
CA LYS A 143 -22.18 15.51 8.09
C LYS A 143 -21.03 16.50 8.06
N LEU A 144 -21.12 17.54 7.25
CA LEU A 144 -20.15 18.64 7.25
C LEU A 144 -20.07 19.32 8.62
N GLU A 145 -21.22 19.64 9.23
CA GLU A 145 -21.28 20.18 10.59
C GLU A 145 -20.69 19.21 11.62
N SER A 146 -21.03 17.91 11.52
CA SER A 146 -20.48 16.89 12.42
C SER A 146 -18.97 16.74 12.29
N LEU A 147 -18.44 16.67 11.06
CA LEU A 147 -17.01 16.57 10.79
C LEU A 147 -16.26 17.77 11.36
N SER A 148 -16.82 18.96 11.19
CA SER A 148 -16.20 20.20 11.63
C SER A 148 -16.02 20.35 13.14
N ARG A 149 -16.71 19.51 13.94
CA ARG A 149 -16.50 19.44 15.40
C ARG A 149 -15.24 18.68 15.80
N TYR A 150 -14.74 17.81 14.93
CA TYR A 150 -13.62 16.91 15.24
C TYR A 150 -12.39 17.18 14.39
N VAL A 151 -12.57 17.72 13.19
CA VAL A 151 -11.50 17.89 12.22
C VAL A 151 -11.54 19.31 11.66
N SER A 152 -10.37 19.93 11.62
CA SER A 152 -10.09 21.18 10.91
C SER A 152 -8.88 20.96 10.00
N SER A 153 -8.59 21.92 9.13
CA SER A 153 -7.28 22.07 8.46
C SER A 153 -6.44 23.15 9.18
N PRO A 154 -5.09 23.05 9.19
CA PRO A 154 -4.24 24.09 9.76
C PRO A 154 -4.22 25.32 8.84
N SER A 155 -4.05 26.50 9.41
CA SER A 155 -3.87 27.77 8.69
C SER A 155 -2.52 28.38 9.04
N VAL A 156 -2.02 29.27 8.20
CA VAL A 156 -0.78 30.00 8.49
C VAL A 156 -1.11 31.33 9.17
N GLN A 157 -0.46 31.62 10.29
CA GLN A 157 -0.58 32.91 10.94
C GLN A 157 0.18 33.96 10.13
N GLY A 158 -0.54 34.94 9.60
CA GLY A 158 0.06 36.06 8.88
C GLY A 158 1.10 36.80 9.74
N GLY A 159 2.20 37.20 9.12
CA GLY A 159 3.26 37.97 9.79
C GLY A 159 4.28 37.15 10.60
N THR A 160 4.17 35.81 10.64
CA THR A 160 5.11 34.92 11.35
C THR A 160 6.20 34.32 10.47
N ALA A 161 6.31 34.80 9.23
CA ALA A 161 7.29 34.30 8.26
C ALA A 161 8.71 34.70 8.68
N VAL A 162 9.49 33.73 9.14
CA VAL A 162 10.92 33.87 9.41
C VAL A 162 11.70 33.25 8.27
N ARG A 163 12.45 34.06 7.53
CA ARG A 163 13.38 33.59 6.51
C ARG A 163 14.76 33.45 7.13
N THR A 164 15.36 32.28 7.00
CA THR A 164 16.71 32.00 7.47
C THR A 164 17.53 31.47 6.30
N VAL A 165 18.68 32.11 6.04
CA VAL A 165 19.64 31.65 5.03
C VAL A 165 20.73 30.86 5.75
N GLY A 166 20.86 29.59 5.40
CA GLY A 166 21.87 28.69 5.95
C GLY A 166 23.28 29.03 5.43
N PRO A 167 24.32 28.49 6.09
CA PRO A 167 25.71 28.70 5.69
C PRO A 167 26.03 28.18 4.28
N ASP A 168 25.27 27.20 3.79
CA ASP A 168 25.39 26.62 2.45
C ASP A 168 24.57 27.39 1.38
N GLY A 169 23.95 28.52 1.76
CA GLY A 169 23.08 29.31 0.88
C GLY A 169 21.64 28.79 0.76
N GLU A 170 21.27 27.77 1.56
CA GLU A 170 19.90 27.23 1.56
C GLU A 170 18.94 28.18 2.28
N GLU A 171 17.90 28.62 1.57
CA GLU A 171 16.84 29.45 2.13
C GLU A 171 15.77 28.58 2.79
N SER A 172 15.51 28.81 4.08
CA SER A 172 14.43 28.16 4.82
C SER A 172 13.38 29.20 5.23
N LEU A 173 12.11 28.86 5.07
CA LEU A 173 10.96 29.68 5.47
C LEU A 173 10.20 28.95 6.58
N LEU A 174 10.24 29.51 7.78
CA LEU A 174 9.46 29.04 8.92
C LEU A 174 8.21 29.92 9.06
N MET A 175 7.05 29.30 9.22
CA MET A 175 5.78 29.99 9.45
C MET A 175 5.03 29.30 10.58
N THR A 176 4.34 30.06 11.43
CA THR A 176 3.56 29.50 12.52
C THR A 176 2.21 29.00 12.00
N ALA A 177 1.92 27.72 12.26
CA ALA A 177 0.62 27.14 12.00
C ALA A 177 -0.36 27.45 13.15
N ILE A 178 -1.59 27.79 12.80
CA ILE A 178 -2.71 28.06 13.71
C ILE A 178 -3.93 27.24 13.31
N TRP A 179 -4.72 26.85 14.29
CA TRP A 179 -6.03 26.22 14.07
C TRP A 179 -7.11 27.29 14.23
N ALA A 180 -7.71 27.69 13.10
CA ALA A 180 -8.72 28.75 13.07
C ALA A 180 -10.09 28.17 12.74
N GLU A 181 -11.09 28.51 13.54
CA GLU A 181 -12.49 28.14 13.29
C GLU A 181 -13.29 29.35 12.75
N PRO A 182 -14.15 29.13 11.73
CA PRO A 182 -15.02 30.19 11.22
C PRO A 182 -16.11 30.52 12.23
N ARG A 183 -16.37 31.82 12.42
CA ARG A 183 -17.50 32.31 13.20
C ARG A 183 -18.73 32.37 12.29
N ILE A 184 -19.52 31.29 12.29
CA ILE A 184 -20.74 31.21 11.49
C ILE A 184 -21.83 31.99 12.23
N GLN A 185 -22.39 33.00 11.57
CA GLN A 185 -23.55 33.73 12.09
C GLN A 185 -24.82 32.97 11.73
N ASP A 186 -25.59 32.57 12.73
CA ASP A 186 -26.96 32.15 12.51
C ASP A 186 -27.77 33.39 12.11
N ALA A 187 -28.48 33.30 10.98
CA ALA A 187 -29.34 34.38 10.52
C ALA A 187 -30.32 34.72 11.66
N LYS A 188 -30.32 35.98 12.11
CA LYS A 188 -31.32 36.49 13.05
C LYS A 188 -32.70 36.18 12.48
N SER A 189 -33.46 35.34 13.17
CA SER A 189 -34.89 35.20 12.96
C SER A 189 -35.52 36.57 13.18
N ILE A 190 -36.05 37.16 12.11
CA ILE A 190 -36.98 38.30 12.16
C ILE A 190 -38.38 37.71 12.22
#